data_AF-A0A844FEQ4-F1
#
_entry.id   AF-A0A844FEQ4-F1
#
_cell.length_a   1.000
_cell.length_b   1.000
_cell.length_c   1.000
_cell.angle_alpha   90.00
_cell.angle_beta   90.00
_cell.angle_gamma   90.00
#
_symmetry.space_group_name_H-M   'P 1'
#
loop_
_entity.id
_entity.type
_entity.pdbx_description
1 polymer ?
#
loop_
_entity_poly.entity_id
_entity_poly.type
_entity_poly.pdbx_seq_one_letter_code
_entity_poly.pdbx_strand_id
1 'polypeptide(L)'
;MDNINEMLREANSLKSYEAKKLFNGLTIGIIANTNIYELGYLKVKDICSDKSLKSSKIFYHRAMYNYIFSLFEEFLGSFLLEQTKDRFENQEELKNYLISNFSKDRYINYQNLNKANKYYKKLIGLDLKKIKNYNIIHFFMEFRHINTHNYGRFDKRFFETNRIIEFPKELEGGTFYIDFEFNKLVIKYIKEFAKDIDERVNKKKAINKN
;
A
#
# COMPACT_ATOMS: atom_id res chain seq x y z
N MET A 1 6.38 -22.11 3.54
CA MET A 1 7.71 -21.51 3.76
C MET A 1 8.31 -20.92 2.48
N ASP A 2 8.03 -21.50 1.30
CA ASP A 2 8.62 -21.05 0.03
C ASP A 2 8.29 -19.59 -0.34
N ASN A 3 7.05 -19.16 -0.11
CA ASN A 3 6.60 -17.79 -0.37
C ASN A 3 7.34 -16.73 0.46
N ILE A 4 7.69 -17.02 1.73
CA ILE A 4 8.39 -16.06 2.60
C ILE A 4 9.83 -15.87 2.14
N ASN A 5 10.51 -16.97 1.77
CA ASN A 5 11.87 -16.94 1.28
C ASN A 5 11.97 -16.18 -0.06
N GLU A 6 10.98 -16.34 -0.94
CA GLU A 6 10.86 -15.55 -2.16
C GLU A 6 10.70 -14.05 -1.86
N MET A 7 9.81 -13.69 -0.93
CA MET A 7 9.60 -12.29 -0.54
C MET A 7 10.86 -11.65 0.08
N LEU A 8 11.64 -12.40 0.87
CA LEU A 8 12.91 -11.94 1.42
C LEU A 8 13.99 -11.77 0.34
N ARG A 9 14.04 -12.67 -0.65
CA ARG A 9 14.92 -12.52 -1.81
C ARG A 9 14.56 -11.29 -2.64
N GLU A 10 13.27 -11.05 -2.86
CA GLU A 10 12.80 -9.83 -3.54
C GLU A 10 13.24 -8.57 -2.79
N ALA A 11 13.06 -8.52 -1.47
CA ALA A 11 13.50 -7.38 -0.66
C ALA A 11 15.00 -7.13 -0.85
N ASN A 12 15.83 -8.18 -0.77
CA ASN A 12 17.28 -8.07 -0.91
C ASN A 12 17.74 -7.62 -2.31
N SER A 13 16.91 -7.79 -3.34
CA SER A 13 17.21 -7.31 -4.71
C SER A 13 17.06 -5.80 -4.89
N LEU A 14 16.38 -5.11 -3.97
CA LEU A 14 16.14 -3.67 -4.04
C LEU A 14 17.40 -2.88 -3.68
N LYS A 15 17.52 -1.65 -4.18
CA LYS A 15 18.68 -0.79 -3.90
C LYS A 15 18.43 0.16 -2.74
N SER A 16 17.25 0.79 -2.68
CA SER A 16 16.87 1.68 -1.58
C SER A 16 16.64 0.94 -0.27
N TYR A 17 17.03 1.57 0.83
CA TYR A 17 16.77 1.05 2.17
C TYR A 17 15.27 1.10 2.50
N GLU A 18 14.60 2.19 2.19
CA GLU A 18 13.16 2.33 2.44
C GLU A 18 12.32 1.36 1.59
N ALA A 19 12.76 1.05 0.37
CA ALA A 19 12.10 0.02 -0.45
C ALA A 19 12.24 -1.38 0.19
N LYS A 20 13.42 -1.73 0.71
CA LYS A 20 13.63 -2.97 1.48
C LYS A 20 12.75 -3.03 2.72
N LYS A 21 12.69 -1.94 3.48
CA LYS A 21 11.90 -1.83 4.70
C LYS A 21 10.41 -2.03 4.43
N LEU A 22 9.87 -1.44 3.35
CA LEU A 22 8.49 -1.69 2.90
C LEU A 22 8.26 -3.18 2.65
N PHE A 23 9.11 -3.81 1.83
CA PHE A 23 8.95 -5.21 1.45
C PHE A 23 9.00 -6.15 2.67
N ASN A 24 9.91 -5.89 3.61
CA ASN A 24 10.00 -6.64 4.87
C ASN A 24 8.75 -6.43 5.73
N GLY A 25 8.26 -5.18 5.87
CA GLY A 25 7.03 -4.88 6.61
C GLY A 25 5.80 -5.59 6.03
N LEU A 26 5.64 -5.58 4.71
CA LEU A 26 4.57 -6.32 4.03
C LEU A 26 4.69 -7.83 4.24
N THR A 27 5.91 -8.38 4.24
CA THR A 27 6.17 -9.81 4.51
C THR A 27 5.76 -10.19 5.93
N ILE A 28 6.18 -9.41 6.93
CA ILE A 28 5.78 -9.62 8.33
C ILE A 28 4.26 -9.53 8.46
N GLY A 29 3.62 -8.57 7.78
CA GLY A 29 2.17 -8.43 7.74
C GLY A 29 1.45 -9.68 7.20
N ILE A 30 1.96 -10.30 6.13
CA ILE A 30 1.42 -11.56 5.62
C ILE A 30 1.60 -12.69 6.62
N ILE A 31 2.78 -12.85 7.21
CA ILE A 31 3.09 -13.93 8.16
C ILE A 31 2.18 -13.82 9.40
N ALA A 32 2.09 -12.64 9.98
CA ALA A 32 1.21 -12.38 11.11
C ALA A 32 -0.25 -12.66 10.76
N ASN A 33 -0.66 -12.36 9.52
CA ASN A 33 -2.00 -12.61 9.03
C ASN A 33 -2.34 -14.09 8.87
N THR A 34 -1.46 -14.85 8.25
CA THR A 34 -1.58 -16.30 8.18
C THR A 34 -1.66 -16.91 9.57
N ASN A 35 -0.78 -16.52 10.50
CA ASN A 35 -0.74 -17.08 11.86
C ASN A 35 -1.99 -16.73 12.68
N ILE A 36 -2.46 -15.48 12.66
CA ILE A 36 -3.67 -15.08 13.40
C ILE A 36 -4.90 -15.78 12.84
N TYR A 37 -5.00 -15.90 11.50
CA TYR A 37 -6.10 -16.60 10.87
C TYR A 37 -6.07 -18.10 11.20
N GLU A 38 -4.94 -18.76 11.01
CA GLU A 38 -4.83 -20.21 11.22
C GLU A 38 -4.94 -20.61 12.69
N LEU A 39 -4.30 -19.87 13.60
CA LEU A 39 -4.30 -20.22 15.03
C LEU A 39 -5.50 -19.66 15.77
N GLY A 40 -6.02 -18.50 15.37
CA GLY A 40 -7.15 -17.84 16.02
C GLY A 40 -8.49 -18.28 15.43
N TYR A 41 -8.70 -18.04 14.13
CA TYR A 41 -9.99 -18.29 13.50
C TYR A 41 -10.31 -19.79 13.40
N LEU A 42 -9.38 -20.60 12.89
CA LEU A 42 -9.67 -22.03 12.67
C LEU A 42 -9.88 -22.81 13.98
N LYS A 43 -9.23 -22.42 15.09
CA LYS A 43 -9.43 -23.08 16.39
C LYS A 43 -10.72 -22.68 17.09
N VAL A 44 -11.18 -21.44 16.90
CA VAL A 44 -12.41 -20.94 17.53
C VAL A 44 -13.65 -21.32 16.71
N LYS A 45 -13.47 -21.75 15.45
CA LYS A 45 -14.59 -22.13 14.59
C LYS A 45 -15.46 -23.25 15.16
N ASP A 46 -14.86 -24.17 15.90
CA ASP A 46 -15.55 -25.34 16.45
C ASP A 46 -16.38 -25.01 17.71
N ILE A 47 -16.26 -23.77 18.22
CA ILE A 47 -16.85 -23.33 19.50
C ILE A 47 -17.79 -22.11 19.30
N CYS A 48 -17.74 -21.45 18.14
CA CYS A 48 -18.53 -20.26 17.82
C CYS A 48 -19.42 -20.49 16.60
N SER A 49 -20.57 -19.82 16.54
CA SER A 49 -21.42 -19.87 15.33
C SER A 49 -20.72 -19.25 14.12
N ASP A 50 -20.95 -19.81 12.93
CA ASP A 50 -20.43 -19.30 11.65
C ASP A 50 -20.75 -17.81 11.43
N LYS A 51 -21.91 -17.36 11.91
CA LYS A 51 -22.33 -15.96 11.81
C LYS A 51 -21.43 -15.01 12.63
N SER A 52 -21.05 -15.41 13.84
CA SER A 52 -20.16 -14.62 14.70
C SER A 52 -18.74 -14.56 14.12
N LEU A 53 -18.27 -15.67 13.56
CA LEU A 53 -16.94 -15.81 12.99
C LEU A 53 -16.76 -15.01 11.69
N LYS A 54 -17.79 -14.96 10.86
CA LYS A 54 -17.80 -14.19 9.60
C LYS A 54 -17.52 -12.71 9.84
N SER A 55 -18.14 -12.12 10.86
CA SER A 55 -17.95 -10.70 11.18
C SER A 55 -16.50 -10.40 11.61
N SER A 56 -15.93 -11.24 12.48
CA SER A 56 -14.54 -11.12 12.93
C SER A 56 -13.54 -11.23 11.78
N LYS A 57 -13.77 -12.15 10.83
CA LYS A 57 -12.94 -12.29 9.62
C LYS A 57 -12.92 -11.02 8.78
N ILE A 58 -14.09 -10.40 8.60
CA ILE A 58 -14.22 -9.13 7.84
C ILE A 58 -13.45 -8.01 8.54
N PHE A 59 -13.63 -7.81 9.85
CA PHE A 59 -12.91 -6.77 10.59
C PHE A 59 -11.39 -6.96 10.51
N TYR A 60 -10.95 -8.21 10.65
CA TYR A 60 -9.55 -8.57 10.58
C TYR A 60 -8.91 -8.21 9.24
N HIS A 61 -9.49 -8.65 8.12
CA HIS A 61 -8.94 -8.35 6.79
C HIS A 61 -9.01 -6.87 6.43
N ARG A 62 -10.01 -6.13 6.94
CA ARG A 62 -10.07 -4.66 6.81
C ARG A 62 -8.94 -3.97 7.58
N ALA A 63 -8.63 -4.42 8.79
CA ALA A 63 -7.50 -3.90 9.56
C ALA A 63 -6.17 -4.14 8.83
N MET A 64 -5.98 -5.34 8.27
CA MET A 64 -4.80 -5.67 7.47
C MET A 64 -4.67 -4.81 6.21
N TYR A 65 -5.79 -4.56 5.51
CA TYR A 65 -5.82 -3.66 4.36
C TYR A 65 -5.36 -2.24 4.72
N ASN A 66 -5.85 -1.72 5.85
CA ASN A 66 -5.44 -0.41 6.36
C ASN A 66 -3.96 -0.38 6.76
N TYR A 67 -3.46 -1.45 7.38
CA TYR A 67 -2.05 -1.58 7.73
C TYR A 67 -1.15 -1.55 6.49
N ILE A 68 -1.50 -2.30 5.44
CA ILE A 68 -0.76 -2.35 4.17
C ILE A 68 -0.62 -0.94 3.57
N PHE A 69 -1.69 -0.15 3.55
CA PHE A 69 -1.63 1.22 3.04
C PHE A 69 -0.87 2.19 3.93
N SER A 70 -0.95 2.05 5.26
CA SER A 70 -0.11 2.84 6.17
C SER A 70 1.38 2.58 5.94
N LEU A 71 1.79 1.32 5.70
CA LEU A 71 3.18 0.99 5.34
C LEU A 71 3.58 1.64 4.01
N PHE A 72 2.70 1.60 3.01
CA PHE A 72 2.97 2.19 1.71
C PHE A 72 3.07 3.72 1.76
N GLU A 73 2.23 4.38 2.55
CA GLU A 73 2.27 5.82 2.77
C GLU A 73 3.58 6.25 3.45
N GLU A 74 4.00 5.51 4.47
CA GLU A 74 5.28 5.73 5.14
C GLU A 74 6.45 5.56 4.16
N PHE A 75 6.41 4.52 3.32
CA PHE A 75 7.41 4.34 2.27
C PHE A 75 7.46 5.54 1.33
N LEU A 76 6.33 6.05 0.84
CA LEU A 76 6.34 7.20 -0.07
C LEU A 76 6.98 8.44 0.57
N GLY A 77 6.76 8.68 1.86
CA GLY A 77 7.37 9.79 2.59
C GLY A 77 8.86 9.58 2.83
N SER A 78 9.22 8.44 3.43
CA SER A 78 10.59 8.15 3.84
C SER A 78 11.52 7.88 2.65
N PHE A 79 11.02 7.25 1.58
CA PHE A 79 11.79 7.09 0.34
C PHE A 79 12.10 8.45 -0.29
N LEU A 80 11.14 9.38 -0.32
CA LEU A 80 11.38 10.72 -0.85
C LEU A 80 12.48 11.43 -0.06
N LEU A 81 12.41 11.37 1.27
CA LEU A 81 13.46 11.88 2.16
C LEU A 81 14.80 11.25 1.85
N GLU A 82 14.88 9.92 1.73
CA GLU A 82 16.10 9.19 1.34
C GLU A 82 16.69 9.72 0.04
N GLN A 83 15.85 10.02 -0.96
CA GLN A 83 16.30 10.53 -2.25
C GLN A 83 16.70 12.01 -2.24
N THR A 84 16.37 12.74 -1.19
CA THR A 84 16.65 14.19 -1.05
C THR A 84 17.51 14.50 0.18
N LYS A 85 18.28 13.52 0.67
CA LYS A 85 19.12 13.68 1.87
C LYS A 85 20.22 14.75 1.75
N ASP A 86 20.58 15.12 0.52
CA ASP A 86 21.47 16.25 0.23
C ASP A 86 20.82 17.60 0.53
N ARG A 87 19.48 17.64 0.69
CA ARG A 87 18.69 18.87 0.90
C ARG A 87 17.96 18.91 2.24
N PHE A 88 17.59 17.75 2.79
CA PHE A 88 16.82 17.63 4.04
C PHE A 88 17.38 16.50 4.90
N GLU A 89 17.67 16.78 6.16
CA GLU A 89 18.28 15.80 7.06
C GLU A 89 17.24 14.85 7.66
N ASN A 90 16.00 15.32 7.83
CA ASN A 90 14.95 14.61 8.54
C ASN A 90 13.54 14.87 7.95
N GLN A 91 12.55 14.12 8.45
CA GLN A 91 11.16 14.22 7.99
C GLN A 91 10.52 15.58 8.28
N GLU A 92 10.92 16.26 9.36
CA GLU A 92 10.34 17.54 9.76
C GLU A 92 10.73 18.66 8.80
N GLU A 93 12.01 18.71 8.41
CA GLU A 93 12.50 19.65 7.41
C GLU A 93 11.82 19.45 6.06
N LEU A 94 11.76 18.22 5.57
CA LEU A 94 11.06 17.89 4.33
C LEU A 94 9.59 18.32 4.41
N LYS A 95 8.91 18.03 5.52
CA LYS A 95 7.52 18.43 5.74
C LYS A 95 7.35 19.95 5.70
N ASN A 96 8.17 20.70 6.41
CA ASN A 96 8.10 22.17 6.46
C ASN A 96 8.33 22.78 5.07
N TYR A 97 9.29 22.24 4.32
CA TYR A 97 9.53 22.66 2.94
C TYR A 97 8.33 22.39 2.03
N LEU A 98 7.79 21.16 2.08
CA LEU A 98 6.65 20.76 1.25
C LEU A 98 5.40 21.60 1.58
N ILE A 99 5.17 21.92 2.86
CA ILE A 99 4.06 22.79 3.27
C ILE A 99 4.26 24.17 2.65
N SER A 100 5.40 24.80 2.91
CA SER A 100 5.68 26.17 2.47
C SER A 100 5.63 26.36 0.95
N ASN A 101 5.97 25.34 0.18
CA ASN A 101 6.11 25.45 -1.28
C ASN A 101 4.94 24.83 -2.07
N PHE A 102 4.27 23.81 -1.53
CA PHE A 102 3.36 22.99 -2.32
C PHE A 102 2.00 22.72 -1.67
N SER A 103 1.80 23.01 -0.39
CA SER A 103 0.53 22.77 0.31
C SER A 103 -0.03 24.07 0.86
N LYS A 104 -1.35 24.28 0.71
CA LYS A 104 -2.06 25.30 1.50
C LYS A 104 -2.47 24.77 2.87
N ASP A 105 -2.39 23.45 3.05
CA ASP A 105 -2.79 22.75 4.28
C ASP A 105 -1.57 22.63 5.21
N ARG A 106 -1.80 22.64 6.53
CA ARG A 106 -0.77 22.39 7.56
C ARG A 106 -0.21 20.94 7.56
N TYR A 107 -0.67 20.09 6.64
CA TYR A 107 -0.36 18.66 6.61
C TYR A 107 0.07 18.19 5.22
N ILE A 108 1.11 17.36 5.18
CA ILE A 108 1.51 16.62 3.99
C ILE A 108 0.77 15.30 3.96
N ASN A 109 0.07 15.06 2.85
CA ASN A 109 -0.76 13.89 2.68
C ASN A 109 -0.19 12.99 1.57
N TYR A 110 0.33 11.84 1.96
CA TYR A 110 0.74 10.75 1.07
C TYR A 110 -0.37 9.73 0.81
N GLN A 111 -1.47 9.78 1.55
CA GLN A 111 -2.70 9.00 1.31
C GLN A 111 -3.37 9.36 -0.03
N ASN A 112 -3.11 10.57 -0.54
CA ASN A 112 -3.52 11.00 -1.87
C ASN A 112 -2.35 10.89 -2.84
N LEU A 113 -2.39 9.89 -3.72
CA LEU A 113 -1.30 9.60 -4.65
C LEU A 113 -1.07 10.75 -5.68
N ASN A 114 -2.07 11.57 -5.99
CA ASN A 114 -1.87 12.77 -6.80
C ASN A 114 -1.06 13.84 -6.06
N LYS A 115 -1.29 14.01 -4.75
CA LYS A 115 -0.45 14.89 -3.91
C LYS A 115 0.98 14.35 -3.82
N ALA A 116 1.16 13.05 -3.58
CA ALA A 116 2.47 12.40 -3.59
C ALA A 116 3.21 12.60 -4.92
N ASN A 117 2.52 12.39 -6.06
CA ASN A 117 3.06 12.62 -7.40
C ASN A 117 3.60 14.04 -7.59
N LYS A 118 2.90 15.06 -7.06
CA LYS A 118 3.36 16.46 -7.12
C LYS A 118 4.72 16.60 -6.43
N TYR A 119 4.89 16.02 -5.24
CA TYR A 119 6.13 16.12 -4.47
C TYR A 119 7.29 15.42 -5.17
N TYR A 120 7.08 14.17 -5.61
CA TYR A 120 8.07 13.38 -6.35
C TYR A 120 8.51 14.06 -7.65
N LYS A 121 7.55 14.59 -8.43
CA LYS A 121 7.86 15.28 -9.69
C LYS A 121 8.67 16.54 -9.47
N LYS A 122 8.41 17.27 -8.38
CA LYS A 122 9.10 18.54 -8.08
C LYS A 122 10.48 18.34 -7.45
N LEU A 123 10.63 17.38 -6.55
CA LEU A 123 11.88 17.21 -5.79
C LEU A 123 12.89 16.32 -6.51
N ILE A 124 12.44 15.26 -7.19
CA ILE A 124 13.34 14.27 -7.80
C ILE A 124 13.03 14.00 -9.29
N GLY A 125 12.14 14.81 -9.88
CA GLY A 125 11.80 14.72 -11.31
C GLY A 125 11.14 13.40 -11.72
N LEU A 126 10.54 12.67 -10.77
CA LEU A 126 9.84 11.40 -11.05
C LEU A 126 8.34 11.64 -11.16
N ASP A 127 7.76 11.33 -12.32
CA ASP A 127 6.30 11.38 -12.52
C ASP A 127 5.69 10.02 -12.16
N LEU A 128 5.16 9.90 -10.96
CA LEU A 128 4.52 8.68 -10.45
C LEU A 128 3.38 8.21 -11.35
N LYS A 129 2.69 9.12 -12.05
CA LYS A 129 1.62 8.74 -13.01
C LYS A 129 2.11 7.88 -14.17
N LYS A 130 3.43 7.86 -14.43
CA LYS A 130 4.08 7.05 -15.47
C LYS A 130 4.66 5.73 -14.94
N ILE A 131 4.48 5.45 -13.65
CA ILE A 131 4.90 4.20 -13.01
C ILE A 131 3.83 3.13 -13.26
N LYS A 132 4.28 1.89 -13.50
CA LYS A 132 3.37 0.76 -13.71
C LYS A 132 2.41 0.64 -12.52
N ASN A 133 1.13 0.34 -12.77
CA ASN A 133 0.09 0.16 -11.76
C ASN A 133 -0.36 1.42 -11.00
N TYR A 134 0.05 2.64 -11.39
CA TYR A 134 -0.39 3.88 -10.71
C TYR A 134 -1.91 3.96 -10.52
N ASN A 135 -2.69 3.74 -11.58
CA ASN A 135 -4.15 3.84 -11.53
C ASN A 135 -4.77 2.78 -10.61
N ILE A 136 -4.17 1.58 -10.54
CA ILE A 136 -4.61 0.50 -9.66
C ILE A 136 -4.35 0.85 -8.20
N ILE A 137 -3.15 1.34 -7.87
CA ILE A 137 -2.81 1.79 -6.53
C ILE A 137 -3.68 2.97 -6.11
N HIS A 138 -3.85 3.96 -6.99
CA HIS A 138 -4.72 5.11 -6.75
C HIS A 138 -6.14 4.66 -6.39
N PHE A 139 -6.70 3.76 -7.20
CA PHE A 139 -8.01 3.18 -6.96
C PHE A 139 -8.09 2.47 -5.60
N PHE A 140 -7.11 1.65 -5.23
CA PHE A 140 -7.11 1.01 -3.92
C PHE A 140 -6.97 2.01 -2.75
N MET A 141 -6.20 3.08 -2.90
CA MET A 141 -6.14 4.12 -1.87
C MET A 141 -7.49 4.83 -1.69
N GLU A 142 -8.20 5.11 -2.78
CA GLU A 142 -9.56 5.66 -2.71
C GLU A 142 -10.54 4.66 -2.08
N PHE A 143 -10.39 3.38 -2.42
CA PHE A 143 -11.16 2.28 -1.84
C PHE A 143 -10.96 2.17 -0.32
N ARG A 144 -9.76 2.43 0.21
CA ARG A 144 -9.46 2.46 1.65
C ARG A 144 -10.33 3.45 2.41
N HIS A 145 -10.55 4.64 1.84
CA HIS A 145 -11.39 5.66 2.45
C HIS A 145 -12.83 5.13 2.62
N ILE A 146 -13.40 4.58 1.54
CA ILE A 146 -14.77 4.03 1.55
C ILE A 146 -14.86 2.82 2.48
N ASN A 147 -13.88 1.91 2.45
CA ASN A 147 -13.84 0.76 3.34
C ASN A 147 -13.84 1.17 4.82
N THR A 148 -13.08 2.20 5.19
CA THR A 148 -12.96 2.64 6.58
C THR A 148 -14.27 3.23 7.10
N HIS A 149 -14.99 3.98 6.26
CA HIS A 149 -16.23 4.68 6.67
C HIS A 149 -17.52 3.86 6.48
N ASN A 150 -17.58 2.89 5.55
CA ASN A 150 -18.80 2.13 5.24
C ASN A 150 -18.80 0.67 5.72
N TYR A 151 -17.98 0.32 6.72
CA TYR A 151 -17.84 -1.07 7.18
C TYR A 151 -17.46 -2.08 6.09
N GLY A 152 -16.80 -1.61 5.02
CA GLY A 152 -16.53 -2.44 3.84
C GLY A 152 -17.78 -2.75 3.00
N ARG A 153 -18.90 -2.05 3.20
CA ARG A 153 -20.06 -2.17 2.30
C ARG A 153 -19.89 -1.28 1.08
N PHE A 154 -20.05 -1.87 -0.08
CA PHE A 154 -19.93 -1.20 -1.37
C PHE A 154 -21.23 -1.37 -2.15
N ASP A 155 -21.75 -0.28 -2.70
CA ASP A 155 -22.80 -0.36 -3.72
C ASP A 155 -22.18 -0.94 -4.99
N LYS A 156 -22.89 -1.85 -5.65
CA LYS A 156 -22.57 -2.41 -6.97
C LYS A 156 -22.15 -1.34 -7.99
N ARG A 157 -22.74 -0.13 -7.91
CA ARG A 157 -22.38 1.02 -8.77
C ARG A 157 -20.91 1.44 -8.66
N PHE A 158 -20.29 1.29 -7.49
CA PHE A 158 -18.87 1.64 -7.29
C PHE A 158 -17.94 0.78 -8.16
N PHE A 159 -18.26 -0.50 -8.32
CA PHE A 159 -17.49 -1.44 -9.14
C PHE A 159 -17.78 -1.28 -10.63
N GLU A 160 -19.03 -1.02 -11.01
CA GLU A 160 -19.43 -0.82 -12.41
C GLU A 160 -18.74 0.41 -13.05
N THR A 161 -18.41 1.41 -12.23
CA THR A 161 -17.73 2.65 -12.67
C THR A 161 -16.21 2.47 -12.81
N ASN A 162 -15.62 1.49 -12.12
CA ASN A 162 -14.16 1.30 -12.02
C ASN A 162 -13.73 -0.03 -12.66
N ARG A 163 -13.63 -0.07 -13.99
CA ARG A 163 -13.23 -1.26 -14.79
C ARG A 163 -11.73 -1.61 -14.73
N ILE A 164 -11.01 -1.14 -13.72
CA ILE A 164 -9.55 -1.18 -13.69
C ILE A 164 -9.04 -2.53 -13.18
N ILE A 165 -9.86 -3.29 -12.44
CA ILE A 165 -9.48 -4.56 -11.81
C ILE A 165 -10.66 -5.53 -11.89
N GLU A 166 -10.43 -6.77 -12.29
CA GLU A 166 -11.41 -7.84 -12.11
C GLU A 166 -11.43 -8.26 -10.65
N PHE A 167 -12.58 -8.08 -10.00
CA PHE A 167 -12.78 -8.52 -8.62
C PHE A 167 -13.29 -9.96 -8.59
N PRO A 168 -12.85 -10.79 -7.62
CA PRO A 168 -13.50 -12.06 -7.34
C PRO A 168 -14.98 -11.78 -7.00
N LYS A 169 -15.88 -12.42 -7.75
CA LYS A 169 -17.30 -12.09 -7.89
C LYS A 169 -18.17 -12.42 -6.68
N GLU A 170 -17.61 -12.76 -5.52
CA GLU A 170 -18.39 -13.13 -4.33
C GLU A 170 -19.00 -11.87 -3.69
N LEU A 171 -20.05 -11.35 -4.34
CA LEU A 171 -20.94 -10.31 -3.85
C LEU A 171 -22.13 -11.00 -3.18
N GLU A 172 -22.12 -11.08 -1.86
CA GLU A 172 -23.28 -11.59 -1.12
C GLU A 172 -24.23 -10.41 -0.84
N GLY A 173 -25.41 -10.43 -1.45
CA GLY A 173 -26.39 -9.34 -1.32
C GLY A 173 -25.91 -7.99 -1.87
N GLY A 174 -25.03 -8.00 -2.88
CA GLY A 174 -24.44 -6.78 -3.47
C GLY A 174 -23.30 -6.17 -2.66
N THR A 175 -22.84 -6.81 -1.59
CA THR A 175 -21.76 -6.32 -0.73
C THR A 175 -20.46 -7.08 -1.02
N PHE A 176 -19.39 -6.34 -1.35
CA PHE A 176 -18.03 -6.89 -1.48
C PHE A 176 -17.33 -6.87 -0.12
N TYR A 177 -16.63 -7.95 0.24
CA TYR A 177 -15.83 -7.99 1.46
C TYR A 177 -14.35 -8.14 1.15
N ILE A 178 -13.51 -7.37 1.85
CA ILE A 178 -12.07 -7.55 1.82
C ILE A 178 -11.73 -8.88 2.47
N ASP A 179 -11.07 -9.76 1.74
CA ASP A 179 -10.60 -11.05 2.22
C ASP A 179 -9.06 -11.16 2.12
N PHE A 180 -8.54 -12.36 2.30
CA PHE A 180 -7.12 -12.62 2.23
C PHE A 180 -6.55 -12.48 0.81
N GLU A 181 -7.26 -12.98 -0.20
CA GLU A 181 -6.81 -12.94 -1.60
C GLU A 181 -6.79 -11.51 -2.13
N PHE A 182 -7.76 -10.68 -1.73
CA PHE A 182 -7.76 -9.25 -2.01
C PHE A 182 -6.53 -8.56 -1.39
N ASN A 183 -6.22 -8.86 -0.13
CA ASN A 183 -5.02 -8.31 0.51
C ASN A 183 -3.73 -8.73 -0.19
N LYS A 184 -3.60 -9.99 -0.63
CA LYS A 184 -2.46 -10.46 -1.45
C LYS A 184 -2.34 -9.69 -2.76
N LEU A 185 -3.47 -9.49 -3.44
CA LEU A 185 -3.51 -8.75 -4.70
C LEU A 185 -2.99 -7.32 -4.50
N VAL A 186 -3.44 -6.65 -3.44
CA VAL A 186 -3.02 -5.28 -3.10
C VAL A 186 -1.52 -5.24 -2.79
N ILE A 187 -1.00 -6.19 -2.01
CA ILE A 187 0.44 -6.30 -1.71
C ILE A 187 1.25 -6.47 -2.99
N LYS A 188 0.81 -7.34 -3.91
CA LYS A 188 1.48 -7.55 -5.19
C LYS A 188 1.61 -6.24 -5.96
N TYR A 189 0.51 -5.49 -6.11
CA TYR A 189 0.55 -4.22 -6.84
C TYR A 189 1.42 -3.17 -6.16
N ILE A 190 1.37 -3.07 -4.82
CA ILE A 190 2.22 -2.14 -4.06
C ILE A 190 3.69 -2.47 -4.26
N LYS A 191 4.06 -3.75 -4.18
CA LYS A 191 5.43 -4.21 -4.42
C LYS A 191 5.91 -3.87 -5.83
N GLU A 192 5.13 -4.21 -6.86
CA GLU A 192 5.47 -3.88 -8.24
C GLU A 192 5.65 -2.37 -8.45
N PHE A 193 4.77 -1.56 -7.85
CA PHE A 193 4.83 -0.11 -7.93
C PHE A 193 6.09 0.46 -7.24
N ALA A 194 6.36 0.04 -6.00
CA ALA A 194 7.53 0.48 -5.24
C ALA A 194 8.86 0.04 -5.89
N LYS A 195 8.89 -1.16 -6.49
CA LYS A 195 10.05 -1.65 -7.25
C LYS A 195 10.33 -0.80 -8.49
N ASP A 196 9.32 -0.46 -9.28
CA ASP A 196 9.49 0.41 -10.47
C ASP A 196 9.95 1.83 -10.06
N ILE A 197 9.48 2.35 -8.91
CA ILE A 197 10.01 3.61 -8.34
C ILE A 197 11.52 3.48 -8.05
N ASP A 198 11.92 2.46 -7.28
CA ASP A 198 13.32 2.25 -6.89
C ASP A 198 14.23 2.10 -8.11
N GLU A 199 13.82 1.29 -9.10
CA GLU A 199 14.59 1.08 -10.32
C GLU A 199 14.79 2.35 -11.13
N ARG A 200 13.75 3.16 -11.33
CA ARG A 200 13.84 4.38 -12.16
C ARG A 200 14.68 5.46 -11.51
N VAL A 201 14.59 5.61 -10.19
CA VAL A 201 15.43 6.57 -9.46
C VAL A 201 16.89 6.16 -9.52
N ASN A 202 17.19 4.89 -9.31
CA ASN A 202 18.57 4.41 -9.33
C ASN A 202 19.18 4.37 -10.74
N LYS A 203 18.38 4.13 -11.79
CA LYS A 203 18.83 4.27 -13.19
C LYS A 203 19.26 5.70 -13.50
N LYS A 204 18.49 6.71 -13.09
CA LYS A 204 18.87 8.13 -13.27
C LYS A 204 20.18 8.49 -12.57
N LYS A 205 20.40 7.99 -11.34
CA LYS A 205 21.64 8.23 -10.60
C LYS A 205 22.86 7.60 -11.27
N ALA A 206 22.69 6.45 -11.95
CA ALA A 206 23.79 5.80 -12.67
C ALA A 206 24.21 6.60 -13.92
N ILE A 207 23.25 7.19 -14.63
CA ILE A 207 23.52 8.02 -15.83
C ILE A 207 24.25 9.31 -15.45
N ASN A 208 23.85 9.97 -14.36
CA ASN A 208 24.45 11.25 -13.94
C ASN A 208 25.85 11.13 -13.32
N LYS A 209 26.40 9.92 -13.20
CA LYS A 209 27.76 9.67 -12.66
C LYS A 209 28.81 9.39 -13.74
N ASN A 210 28.39 9.31 -15.00
CA ASN A 210 29.25 9.16 -16.19
C ASN A 210 29.30 10.48 -16.96
#